data_AF-A0A839GT69-F1
#
_entry.id   AF-A0A839GT69-F1
#
_cell.length_a   1.000
_cell.length_b   1.000
_cell.length_c   1.000
_cell.angle_alpha   90.00
_cell.angle_beta   90.00
_cell.angle_gamma   90.00
#
_symmetry.space_group_name_H-M   'P 1'
#
loop_
_entity.id
_entity.type
_entity.pdbx_description
1 polymer ?
#
loop_
_entity_poly.entity_id
_entity_poly.type
_entity_poly.pdbx_seq_one_letter_code
_entity_poly.pdbx_strand_id
1 'polypeptide(L)'
;MEFSHLTHASRLRNQTSAVYHNCLDWSLADWSNAIAGETGEMCNLIKKIRRGDSIDVKDVGKELADIVIYADLLADQLGLDLGECVRQKFNEVSDRIGSNIKV
;
A
#
# COMPACT_ATOMS: atom_id res chain seq x y z
N MET A 1 9.02 -0.77 -11.25
CA MET A 1 8.58 -2.10 -10.78
C MET A 1 7.10 -2.17 -11.05
N GLU A 2 6.64 -3.19 -11.78
CA GLU A 2 5.20 -3.44 -11.96
C GLU A 2 4.61 -4.02 -10.67
N PHE A 3 3.35 -3.69 -10.35
CA PHE A 3 2.67 -4.22 -9.18
C PHE A 3 2.64 -5.75 -9.18
N SER A 4 2.43 -6.38 -10.34
CA SER A 4 2.46 -7.84 -10.49
C SER A 4 3.77 -8.49 -9.99
N HIS A 5 4.91 -7.83 -10.18
CA HIS A 5 6.20 -8.31 -9.64
C HIS A 5 6.24 -8.14 -8.12
N LEU A 6 5.78 -7.00 -7.59
CA LEU A 6 5.68 -6.79 -6.15
C LEU A 6 4.79 -7.85 -5.49
N THR A 7 3.63 -8.13 -6.07
CA THR A 7 2.67 -9.13 -5.57
C THR A 7 3.31 -10.50 -5.51
N HIS A 8 3.94 -10.94 -6.60
CA HIS A 8 4.60 -12.24 -6.67
C HIS A 8 5.75 -12.35 -5.65
N ALA A 9 6.60 -11.32 -5.57
CA ALA A 9 7.71 -11.30 -4.61
C ALA A 9 7.21 -11.30 -3.16
N SER A 10 6.13 -10.57 -2.87
CA SER A 10 5.56 -10.48 -1.51
C SER A 10 4.92 -11.80 -1.09
N ARG A 11 4.18 -12.47 -1.99
CA ARG A 11 3.66 -13.84 -1.76
C ARG A 11 4.79 -14.81 -1.43
N LEU A 12 5.82 -14.85 -2.27
CA LEU A 12 6.95 -15.78 -2.09
C LEU A 12 7.68 -15.52 -0.77
N ARG A 13 7.93 -14.25 -0.44
CA ARG A 13 8.55 -13.85 0.83
C ARG A 13 7.73 -14.31 2.03
N ASN A 14 6.41 -14.13 1.99
CA ASN A 14 5.54 -14.46 3.11
C ASN A 14 5.40 -15.98 3.30
N GLN A 15 5.34 -16.75 2.20
CA GLN A 15 5.30 -18.21 2.22
C GLN A 15 6.59 -18.86 2.72
N THR A 16 7.74 -18.18 2.57
CA THR A 16 9.05 -18.76 2.89
C THR A 16 9.59 -18.28 4.24
N SER A 17 9.00 -17.24 4.84
CA SER A 17 9.48 -16.67 6.08
C SER A 17 8.92 -17.38 7.31
N ALA A 18 9.76 -17.96 8.16
CA ALA A 18 9.35 -18.56 9.43
C ALA A 18 8.71 -17.54 10.41
N VAL A 19 8.95 -16.25 10.24
CA VAL A 19 8.37 -15.17 11.05
C VAL A 19 7.03 -14.69 10.48
N TYR A 20 6.88 -14.73 9.15
CA TYR A 20 5.66 -14.28 8.44
C TYR A 20 4.78 -15.43 7.95
N HIS A 21 5.09 -16.71 8.24
CA HIS A 21 4.21 -17.85 7.93
C HIS A 21 2.79 -17.62 8.49
N ASN A 22 2.66 -16.88 9.59
CA ASN A 22 1.37 -16.54 10.21
C ASN A 22 0.56 -15.48 9.44
N CYS A 23 1.14 -14.74 8.47
CA CYS A 23 0.38 -13.76 7.71
C CYS A 23 -0.44 -14.39 6.58
N LEU A 24 -0.19 -15.65 6.20
CA LEU A 24 -1.04 -16.37 5.25
C LEU A 24 -2.42 -16.71 5.83
N ASP A 25 -2.54 -16.80 7.16
CA ASP A 25 -3.80 -17.05 7.86
C ASP A 25 -4.54 -15.76 8.24
N TRP A 26 -4.03 -14.59 7.82
CA TRP A 26 -4.68 -13.32 8.10
C TRP A 26 -6.02 -13.21 7.38
N SER A 27 -7.03 -12.79 8.14
CA SER A 27 -8.31 -12.42 7.58
C SER A 27 -8.19 -11.13 6.76
N LEU A 28 -9.18 -10.87 5.90
CA LEU A 28 -9.28 -9.59 5.20
C LEU A 28 -9.28 -8.39 6.18
N ALA A 29 -9.82 -8.58 7.38
CA ALA A 29 -9.81 -7.55 8.42
C ALA A 29 -8.38 -7.28 8.93
N ASP A 30 -7.57 -8.31 9.15
CA ASP A 30 -6.18 -8.17 9.59
C ASP A 30 -5.36 -7.39 8.57
N TRP A 31 -5.49 -7.74 7.28
CA TRP A 31 -4.87 -7.01 6.18
C TRP A 31 -5.31 -5.54 6.14
N SER A 32 -6.62 -5.27 6.21
CA SER A 32 -7.13 -3.89 6.18
C SER A 32 -6.69 -3.07 7.39
N ASN A 33 -6.56 -3.69 8.56
CA ASN A 33 -6.11 -3.04 9.78
C ASN A 33 -4.60 -2.77 9.74
N ALA A 34 -3.80 -3.64 9.11
CA ALA A 34 -2.38 -3.36 8.87
C ALA A 34 -2.21 -2.10 8.01
N ILE A 35 -2.98 -1.96 6.92
CA ILE A 35 -3.00 -0.73 6.10
C ILE A 35 -3.33 0.50 6.95
N ALA A 36 -4.34 0.40 7.82
CA ALA A 36 -4.72 1.48 8.73
C ALA A 36 -3.60 1.81 9.74
N GLY A 37 -2.89 0.79 10.22
CA GLY A 37 -1.71 0.93 11.09
C GLY A 37 -0.63 1.78 10.44
N GLU A 38 -0.14 1.35 9.27
CA GLU A 38 0.91 2.08 8.53
C GLU A 38 0.46 3.50 8.13
N THR A 39 -0.83 3.65 7.79
CA THR A 39 -1.42 4.98 7.53
C THR A 39 -1.38 5.87 8.79
N GLY A 40 -1.62 5.30 9.97
CA GLY A 40 -1.52 5.98 11.25
C GLY A 40 -0.09 6.40 11.59
N GLU A 41 0.90 5.55 11.30
CA GLU A 41 2.32 5.85 11.48
C GLU A 41 2.76 7.01 10.56
N MET A 42 2.41 6.94 9.28
CA MET A 42 2.62 8.03 8.32
C MET A 42 1.96 9.33 8.80
N CYS A 43 0.69 9.28 9.22
CA CYS A 43 -0.02 10.44 9.75
C CYS A 43 0.66 11.03 11.00
N ASN A 44 1.24 10.17 11.85
CA ASN A 44 1.98 10.57 13.02
C ASN A 44 3.29 11.30 12.67
N LEU A 45 3.99 10.88 11.62
CA LEU A 45 5.17 11.61 11.11
C LEU A 45 4.76 12.97 10.52
N ILE A 46 3.72 13.00 9.67
CA ILE A 46 3.25 14.25 9.05
C ILE A 46 2.78 15.28 10.08
N LYS A 47 2.02 14.87 11.11
CA LYS A 47 1.59 15.80 12.16
C LYS A 47 2.77 16.36 12.97
N LYS A 48 3.88 15.62 13.10
CA LYS A 48 5.10 16.06 13.78
C LYS A 48 5.80 17.16 12.99
N ILE A 49 5.85 17.04 11.66
CA ILE A 49 6.33 18.10 10.76
C ILE A 49 5.55 19.39 11.00
N ARG A 50 4.21 19.31 11.10
CA ARG A 50 3.35 20.48 11.42
C ARG A 50 3.69 21.13 12.76
N ARG A 51 4.23 20.39 13.74
CA ARG A 51 4.67 20.92 15.05
C ARG A 51 6.07 21.55 15.02
N GLY A 52 6.77 21.46 13.89
CA GLY A 52 8.15 21.92 13.75
C GLY A 52 9.21 20.86 14.09
N ASP A 53 8.82 19.60 14.31
CA ASP A 53 9.77 18.51 14.53
C ASP A 53 10.55 18.26 13.23
N SER A 54 11.87 18.02 13.34
CA SER A 54 12.71 17.61 12.20
C SER A 54 12.50 16.13 11.92
N ILE A 55 11.74 15.80 10.87
CA ILE A 55 11.47 14.44 10.42
C ILE A 55 12.21 14.17 9.12
N ASP A 56 12.90 13.04 9.01
CA ASP A 56 13.48 12.62 7.74
C ASP A 56 12.34 12.19 6.79
N VAL A 57 12.27 12.82 5.62
CA VAL A 57 11.28 12.47 4.58
C VAL A 57 11.42 11.03 4.10
N LYS A 58 12.59 10.40 4.30
CA LYS A 58 12.79 8.97 4.04
C LYS A 58 11.96 8.10 4.97
N ASP A 59 11.72 8.53 6.21
CA ASP A 59 10.88 7.76 7.14
C ASP A 59 9.42 7.82 6.70
N VAL A 60 8.92 9.00 6.27
CA VAL A 60 7.59 9.10 5.64
C VAL A 60 7.50 8.21 4.40
N GLY A 61 8.57 8.14 3.61
CA GLY A 61 8.66 7.28 2.44
C GLY A 61 8.57 5.78 2.76
N LYS A 62 9.08 5.34 3.92
CA LYS A 62 8.93 3.95 4.39
C LYS A 62 7.48 3.65 4.70
N GLU A 63 6.83 4.49 5.50
CA GLU A 63 5.42 4.28 5.85
C GLU A 63 4.51 4.27 4.61
N LEU A 64 4.77 5.17 3.64
CA LEU A 64 4.06 5.16 2.36
C LEU A 64 4.29 3.86 1.57
N ALA A 65 5.51 3.32 1.59
CA ALA A 65 5.82 2.04 0.94
C ALA A 65 5.11 0.88 1.63
N ASP A 66 5.06 0.86 2.97
CA ASP A 66 4.39 -0.18 3.74
C ASP A 66 2.86 -0.17 3.48
N ILE A 67 2.24 1.02 3.41
CA ILE A 67 0.83 1.17 2.98
C ILE A 67 0.60 0.52 1.61
N VAL A 68 1.48 0.79 0.63
CA VAL A 68 1.34 0.24 -0.73
C VAL A 68 1.52 -1.28 -0.73
N ILE A 69 2.49 -1.81 0.02
CA ILE A 69 2.75 -3.25 0.12
C ILE A 69 1.56 -3.98 0.74
N TYR A 70 0.99 -3.48 1.84
CA TYR A 70 -0.19 -4.11 2.44
C TYR A 70 -1.46 -3.95 1.60
N ALA A 71 -1.62 -2.82 0.90
CA ALA A 71 -2.71 -2.66 -0.05
C ALA A 71 -2.62 -3.66 -1.20
N ASP A 72 -1.41 -3.91 -1.73
CA ASP A 72 -1.18 -4.90 -2.77
C ASP A 72 -1.47 -6.32 -2.29
N LEU A 73 -1.01 -6.67 -1.08
CA LEU A 73 -1.31 -7.96 -0.46
C LEU A 73 -2.81 -8.15 -0.20
N LEU A 74 -3.53 -7.12 0.23
CA LEU A 74 -4.99 -7.21 0.39
C LEU A 74 -5.70 -7.37 -0.95
N ALA A 75 -5.33 -6.58 -1.97
CA ALA A 75 -5.89 -6.70 -3.31
C ALA A 75 -5.69 -8.11 -3.85
N ASP A 76 -4.50 -8.66 -3.65
CA ASP A 76 -4.12 -10.00 -4.03
C ASP A 76 -4.97 -11.09 -3.34
N GLN A 77 -5.23 -10.97 -2.03
CA GLN A 77 -6.15 -11.86 -1.31
C GLN A 77 -7.60 -11.77 -1.82
N LEU A 78 -8.00 -10.62 -2.37
CA LEU A 78 -9.31 -10.41 -2.99
C LEU A 78 -9.35 -10.84 -4.46
N GLY A 79 -8.24 -11.32 -5.03
CA GLY A 79 -8.12 -11.69 -6.45
C GLY A 79 -8.11 -10.48 -7.40
N LEU A 80 -7.67 -9.32 -6.92
CA LEU A 80 -7.59 -8.07 -7.67
C LEU A 80 -6.14 -7.77 -8.08
N ASP A 81 -5.97 -7.18 -9.27
CA ASP A 81 -4.72 -6.54 -9.67
C ASP A 81 -4.75 -5.07 -9.22
N LEU A 82 -3.93 -4.72 -8.22
CA LEU A 82 -3.92 -3.36 -7.68
C LEU A 82 -3.50 -2.31 -8.72
N GLY A 83 -2.54 -2.63 -9.59
CA GLY A 83 -2.09 -1.74 -10.66
C GLY A 83 -3.21 -1.39 -11.64
N GLU A 84 -4.00 -2.39 -12.02
CA GLU A 84 -5.23 -2.21 -12.81
C GLU A 84 -6.25 -1.33 -12.08
N CYS A 85 -6.51 -1.61 -10.80
CA CYS A 85 -7.45 -0.84 -9.99
C CYS A 85 -7.05 0.65 -9.91
N VAL A 86 -5.77 0.92 -9.69
CA VAL A 86 -5.23 2.29 -9.63
C VAL A 86 -5.36 2.99 -10.98
N ARG A 87 -5.01 2.32 -12.09
CA ARG A 87 -5.11 2.87 -13.43
C ARG A 87 -6.55 3.20 -13.83
N GLN A 88 -7.48 2.27 -13.57
CA GLN A 88 -8.91 2.51 -13.80
C GLN A 88 -9.40 3.70 -12.99
N LYS A 89 -9.03 3.79 -11.70
CA LYS A 89 -9.45 4.89 -10.85
C LYS A 89 -8.88 6.23 -11.28
N PHE A 90 -7.61 6.26 -11.67
CA PHE A 90 -6.97 7.46 -12.21
C PHE A 90 -7.70 7.94 -13.48
N ASN A 91 -7.95 7.03 -14.43
CA ASN A 91 -8.64 7.35 -15.66
C ASN A 91 -10.07 7.84 -15.43
N GLU A 92 -10.83 7.20 -14.53
CA GLU A 92 -12.18 7.64 -14.13
C GLU A 92 -12.16 9.08 -13.57
N VAL A 93 -11.18 9.40 -12.72
CA VAL A 93 -11.05 10.75 -12.17
C VAL A 93 -10.63 11.75 -13.25
N SER A 94 -9.72 11.38 -14.16
CA SER A 94 -9.37 12.22 -15.31
C SER A 94 -10.59 12.58 -16.16
N ASP A 95 -11.48 11.62 -16.45
CA ASP A 95 -12.73 11.92 -17.18
C ASP A 95 -13.63 12.89 -16.40
N ARG A 96 -13.79 12.63 -15.10
CA ARG A 96 -14.63 13.45 -14.21
C ARG A 96 -14.20 14.91 -14.17
N ILE A 97 -12.91 15.19 -14.27
CA ILE A 97 -12.36 16.55 -14.24
C ILE A 97 -12.11 17.15 -15.63
N GLY A 98 -12.49 16.44 -16.71
CA GLY A 98 -12.27 16.88 -18.08
C GLY A 98 -10.78 16.87 -18.52
N SER A 99 -9.95 16.07 -17.86
CA SER A 99 -8.54 15.89 -18.21
C SER A 99 -8.38 14.86 -19.32
N ASN A 100 -7.59 15.23 -20.32
CA ASN A 100 -7.16 14.39 -21.43
C ASN A 100 -5.94 13.51 -21.09
N ILE A 101 -5.41 13.58 -19.87
CA ILE A 101 -4.29 12.73 -19.41
C ILE A 101 -4.83 11.39 -18.87
N LYS A 102 -4.24 10.29 -19.34
CA LYS A 102 -4.58 8.91 -18.96
C LYS A 102 -3.32 8.08 -18.75
N VAL A 103 -3.46 6.98 -18.04
CA VAL A 103 -2.42 5.96 -17.85
C VAL A 103 -2.93 4.58 -18.22
#